data_AF-A0A2D6SVW2-F1
#
_entry.id   AF-A0A2D6SVW2-F1
#
_cell.length_a   1.000
_cell.length_b   1.000
_cell.length_c   1.000
_cell.angle_alpha   90.00
_cell.angle_beta   90.00
_cell.angle_gamma   90.00
#
_symmetry.space_group_name_H-M   'P 1'
#
loop_
_entity.id
_entity.type
_entity.pdbx_description
1 polymer ?
#
loop_
_entity_poly.entity_id
_entity_poly.type
_entity_poly.pdbx_seq_one_letter_code
_entity_poly.pdbx_strand_id
1 'polypeptide(L)'
;MDVAALWQRALAPPEARRLSALEAAKIPQDPLHFERTRDLNARIAQRQNELKPLKQRLDGARKALTGLRRQPPPTVIFQRGDINLPGDTVTPAGLSAVASVPAEFGLAHTSDEGDRRRKYADWITDPRHPLTPRVIVNRIWHYHFGLGLVATPSDFGYNGAAPSHSELLDWLTTRFLEEGWSLKALHRRILLSATWQQSATFNANFATLDADNRLLWRFAPRRLQAETVRDAMLAVSGELDPKIGGPSFQPFTITRFNTYFYHLIDDDKPEFRRRTIYRMNVNTGRDPLLDALDCPAPSVTTPARRATTTPLQALALMNDAFVLRQADKLASRIRKADKEPQPHVEQAWLRTLGRSPTHDELNQAQSLLETADLKTLCWVLLNSSEFLHLR
;
A
#
# COMPACT_ATOMS: atom_id res chain seq x y z
N MET A 1 -15.43 -22.28 51.41
CA MET A 1 -14.73 -23.31 50.63
C MET A 1 -15.82 -24.14 49.98
N ASP A 2 -16.23 -23.77 48.77
CA ASP A 2 -17.32 -24.45 48.07
C ASP A 2 -16.70 -25.58 47.24
N VAL A 3 -16.91 -26.82 47.69
CA VAL A 3 -16.42 -28.01 46.99
C VAL A 3 -17.48 -28.40 45.96
N ALA A 4 -17.23 -28.09 44.69
CA ALA A 4 -18.02 -28.65 43.60
C ALA A 4 -17.65 -30.13 43.42
N ALA A 5 -18.62 -31.03 43.59
CA ALA A 5 -18.44 -32.46 43.33
C ALA A 5 -18.95 -32.82 41.94
N LEU A 6 -18.07 -33.32 41.07
CA LEU A 6 -18.40 -33.84 39.74
C LEU A 6 -18.70 -35.34 39.83
N TRP A 7 -19.87 -35.75 39.35
CA TRP A 7 -20.31 -37.15 39.38
C TRP A 7 -20.16 -37.79 38.01
N GLN A 8 -19.55 -38.99 37.97
CA GLN A 8 -19.28 -39.72 36.73
C GLN A 8 -20.51 -40.46 36.16
N ARG A 9 -21.69 -40.30 36.78
CA ARG A 9 -22.96 -40.86 36.29
C ARG A 9 -24.13 -39.92 36.55
N ALA A 10 -25.19 -40.05 35.76
CA ALA A 10 -26.45 -39.34 36.00
C ALA A 10 -27.12 -39.85 37.30
N LEU A 11 -27.55 -38.92 38.15
CA LEU A 11 -28.23 -39.21 39.42
C LEU A 11 -29.70 -39.60 39.16
N ALA A 12 -30.20 -40.60 39.90
CA ALA A 12 -31.60 -41.00 39.79
C ALA A 12 -32.54 -39.94 40.42
N PRO A 13 -33.81 -39.81 39.97
CA PRO A 13 -34.75 -38.80 40.48
C PRO A 13 -34.89 -38.71 42.02
N PRO A 14 -34.92 -39.82 42.78
CA PRO A 14 -34.96 -39.72 44.25
C PRO A 14 -33.62 -39.29 44.89
N GLU A 15 -32.48 -39.59 44.26
CA GLU A 15 -31.15 -39.15 44.72
C GLU A 15 -30.97 -37.64 44.49
N ALA A 16 -31.40 -37.14 43.33
CA ALA A 16 -31.42 -35.71 43.02
C ALA A 16 -32.34 -34.93 43.98
N ARG A 17 -33.52 -35.49 44.32
CA ARG A 17 -34.44 -34.88 45.30
C ARG A 17 -33.86 -34.83 46.72
N ARG A 18 -33.08 -35.84 47.13
CA ARG A 18 -32.37 -35.82 48.42
C ARG A 18 -31.29 -34.75 48.46
N LEU A 19 -30.54 -34.57 47.37
CA LEU A 19 -29.53 -33.52 47.25
C LEU A 19 -30.13 -32.12 47.17
N SER A 20 -31.30 -31.95 46.54
CA SER A 20 -32.02 -30.67 46.58
C SER A 20 -32.66 -30.39 47.93
N ALA A 21 -32.97 -31.43 48.72
CA ALA A 21 -33.58 -31.34 50.05
C ALA A 21 -32.55 -31.18 51.19
N LEU A 22 -31.30 -31.60 50.97
CA LEU A 22 -30.15 -31.19 51.79
C LEU A 22 -29.90 -29.72 51.50
N GLU A 23 -30.53 -28.85 52.30
CA GLU A 23 -30.46 -27.38 52.26
C GLU A 23 -29.52 -26.86 51.19
N ALA A 24 -30.05 -26.61 49.98
CA ALA A 24 -29.38 -25.75 49.00
C ALA A 24 -28.89 -24.55 49.80
N ALA A 25 -27.57 -24.42 49.93
CA ALA A 25 -26.93 -23.51 50.87
C ALA A 25 -27.69 -22.19 50.82
N LYS A 26 -28.48 -21.90 51.86
CA LYS A 26 -29.20 -20.65 51.96
C LYS A 26 -28.12 -19.60 51.83
N ILE A 27 -28.08 -18.88 50.71
CA ILE A 27 -27.20 -17.72 50.54
C ILE A 27 -27.41 -16.93 51.82
N PRO A 28 -26.37 -16.74 52.66
CA PRO A 28 -26.55 -16.03 53.91
C PRO A 28 -27.21 -14.71 53.56
N GLN A 29 -28.46 -14.52 53.97
CA GLN A 29 -29.10 -13.21 53.93
C GLN A 29 -28.50 -12.38 55.06
N ASP A 30 -27.18 -12.23 55.01
CA ASP A 30 -26.46 -11.29 55.82
C ASP A 30 -26.89 -9.91 55.34
N PRO A 31 -27.58 -9.12 56.19
CA PRO A 31 -27.98 -7.76 55.85
C PRO A 31 -26.80 -6.94 55.33
N LEU A 32 -25.58 -7.21 55.83
CA LEU A 32 -24.34 -6.58 55.36
C LEU A 32 -23.99 -6.93 53.91
N HIS A 33 -24.33 -8.12 53.41
CA HIS A 33 -24.09 -8.48 52.00
C HIS A 33 -25.04 -7.73 51.06
N PHE A 34 -26.31 -7.59 51.45
CA PHE A 34 -27.30 -6.85 50.67
C PHE A 34 -26.98 -5.34 50.65
N GLU A 35 -26.57 -4.78 51.79
CA GLU A 35 -26.12 -3.38 51.90
C GLU A 35 -24.83 -3.13 51.10
N ARG A 36 -23.82 -4.02 51.18
CA ARG A 36 -22.60 -3.92 50.37
C ARG A 36 -22.88 -4.00 48.88
N THR A 37 -23.78 -4.89 48.46
CA THR A 37 -24.15 -5.05 47.05
C THR A 37 -24.93 -3.83 46.55
N ARG A 38 -25.81 -3.26 47.37
CA ARG A 38 -26.51 -2.01 47.08
C ARG A 38 -25.56 -0.82 46.97
N ASP A 39 -24.59 -0.71 47.88
CA ASP A 39 -23.54 0.32 47.84
C ASP A 39 -22.65 0.17 46.61
N LEU A 40 -22.21 -1.05 46.27
CA LEU A 40 -21.48 -1.35 45.04
C LEU A 40 -22.26 -0.97 43.79
N ASN A 41 -23.54 -1.32 43.71
CA ASN A 41 -24.41 -0.96 42.58
C ASN A 41 -24.63 0.55 42.50
N ALA A 42 -24.76 1.25 43.62
CA ALA A 42 -24.85 2.70 43.66
C ALA A 42 -23.55 3.36 43.17
N ARG A 43 -22.38 2.84 43.58
CA ARG A 43 -21.06 3.28 43.09
C ARG A 43 -20.89 3.01 41.60
N ILE A 44 -21.33 1.87 41.09
CA ILE A 44 -21.31 1.55 39.66
C ILE A 44 -22.20 2.52 38.88
N ALA A 45 -23.42 2.77 39.34
CA ALA A 45 -24.35 3.71 38.72
C ALA A 45 -23.78 5.14 38.73
N GLN A 46 -23.17 5.57 39.83
CA GLN A 46 -22.47 6.85 39.92
C GLN A 46 -21.33 6.94 38.91
N ARG A 47 -20.45 5.94 38.84
CA ARG A 47 -19.35 5.89 37.86
C ARG A 47 -19.86 5.89 36.42
N GLN A 48 -20.96 5.20 36.13
CA GLN A 48 -21.59 5.22 34.81
C GLN A 48 -22.12 6.60 34.45
N ASN A 49 -22.74 7.30 35.41
CA ASN A 49 -23.21 8.68 35.24
C ASN A 49 -22.06 9.66 35.04
N GLU A 50 -20.93 9.50 35.75
CA GLU A 50 -19.71 10.28 35.56
C GLU A 50 -19.06 10.03 34.18
N LEU A 51 -19.09 8.80 33.69
CA LEU A 51 -18.54 8.41 32.39
C LEU A 51 -19.40 8.89 31.22
N LYS A 52 -20.71 9.05 31.39
CA LYS A 52 -21.65 9.44 30.32
C LYS A 52 -21.27 10.77 29.63
N PRO A 53 -21.05 11.89 30.34
CA PRO A 53 -20.63 13.15 29.70
C PRO A 53 -19.20 13.06 29.12
N LEU A 54 -18.31 12.27 29.72
CA LEU A 54 -16.96 12.04 29.18
C LEU A 54 -17.00 11.29 27.84
N LYS A 55 -17.84 10.26 27.73
CA LYS A 55 -18.06 9.53 26.46
C LYS A 55 -18.64 10.44 25.38
N GLN A 56 -19.64 11.26 25.72
CA GLN A 56 -20.22 12.24 24.79
C GLN A 56 -19.16 13.25 24.28
N ARG A 57 -18.27 13.73 25.17
CA ARG A 57 -17.14 14.59 24.77
C ARG A 57 -16.13 13.86 23.88
N LEU A 58 -15.87 12.58 24.15
CA LEU A 58 -14.96 11.73 23.35
C LEU A 58 -15.52 11.38 21.97
N ASP A 59 -16.84 11.24 21.83
CA ASP A 59 -17.47 10.94 20.54
C ASP A 59 -17.39 12.11 19.56
N GLY A 60 -17.39 13.36 20.06
CA GLY A 60 -17.13 14.56 19.25
C GLY A 60 -15.64 14.89 19.04
N ALA A 61 -14.73 14.22 19.75
CA ALA A 61 -13.30 14.49 19.64
C ALA A 61 -12.73 13.90 18.34
N ARG A 62 -11.77 14.61 17.73
CA ARG A 62 -10.98 14.05 16.63
C ARG A 62 -10.21 12.84 17.14
N LYS A 63 -10.64 11.66 16.73
CA LYS A 63 -9.95 10.40 17.03
C LYS A 63 -8.65 10.38 16.22
N ALA A 64 -7.53 10.21 16.90
CA ALA A 64 -6.25 9.93 16.28
C ALA A 64 -5.87 8.49 16.60
N LEU A 65 -5.39 7.76 15.59
CA LEU A 65 -4.77 6.46 15.84
C LEU A 65 -3.42 6.73 16.50
N THR A 66 -3.32 6.49 17.80
CA THR A 66 -2.06 6.57 18.53
C THR A 66 -1.60 5.17 18.89
N GLY A 67 -0.31 4.89 18.70
CA GLY A 67 0.28 3.65 19.19
C GLY A 67 0.53 3.78 20.68
N LEU A 68 -0.12 2.95 21.49
CA LEU A 68 0.29 2.73 22.88
C LEU A 68 1.64 1.99 22.85
N ARG A 69 2.74 2.74 22.91
CA ARG A 69 4.08 2.15 23.04
C ARG A 69 4.17 1.50 24.42
N ARG A 70 4.42 0.20 24.44
CA ARG A 70 4.60 -0.58 25.66
C ARG A 70 5.88 -1.35 25.50
N GLN A 71 6.68 -1.35 26.56
CA GLN A 71 7.90 -2.13 26.59
C GLN A 71 7.56 -3.60 26.29
N PRO A 72 8.16 -4.20 25.24
CA PRO A 72 7.88 -5.59 24.92
C PRO A 72 8.40 -6.50 26.04
N PRO A 73 7.74 -7.64 26.30
CA PRO A 73 8.27 -8.64 27.22
C PRO A 73 9.63 -9.17 26.72
N PRO A 74 10.46 -9.72 27.62
CA PRO A 74 11.70 -10.38 27.22
C PRO A 74 11.45 -11.44 26.15
N THR A 75 12.31 -11.47 25.13
CA THR A 75 12.30 -12.53 24.11
C THR A 75 13.19 -13.66 24.59
N VAL A 76 12.76 -14.90 24.40
CA VAL A 76 13.49 -16.10 24.88
C VAL A 76 13.63 -17.11 23.75
N ILE A 77 14.65 -17.96 23.85
CA ILE A 77 14.78 -19.15 23.02
C ILE A 77 13.96 -20.25 23.67
N PHE A 78 12.92 -20.72 23.00
CA PHE A 78 12.09 -21.81 23.51
C PHE A 78 12.81 -23.15 23.35
N GLN A 79 12.86 -23.93 24.43
CA GLN A 79 13.49 -25.24 24.40
C GLN A 79 12.71 -26.16 23.45
N ARG A 80 13.39 -26.70 22.43
CA ARG A 80 12.78 -27.55 21.38
C ARG A 80 11.59 -26.89 20.65
N GLY A 81 11.48 -25.56 20.71
CA GLY A 81 10.36 -24.82 20.13
C GLY A 81 9.04 -24.92 20.90
N ASP A 82 9.03 -25.49 22.12
CA ASP A 82 7.82 -25.52 22.96
C ASP A 82 7.62 -24.17 23.66
N ILE A 83 6.50 -23.51 23.34
CA ILE A 83 6.12 -22.20 23.90
C ILE A 83 5.97 -22.21 25.43
N ASN A 84 5.74 -23.38 26.03
CA ASN A 84 5.60 -23.53 27.49
C ASN A 84 6.94 -23.72 28.20
N LEU A 85 8.04 -23.89 27.45
CA LEU A 85 9.38 -24.12 28.00
C LEU A 85 10.31 -22.95 27.60
N PRO A 86 10.16 -21.78 28.22
CA PRO A 86 11.07 -20.66 27.99
C PRO A 86 12.49 -21.03 28.43
N GLY A 87 13.45 -20.85 27.54
CA GLY A 87 14.87 -20.98 27.82
C GLY A 87 15.56 -19.63 27.98
N ASP A 88 16.76 -19.50 27.43
CA ASP A 88 17.60 -18.32 27.61
C ASP A 88 16.99 -17.06 27.00
N THR A 89 17.09 -15.95 27.74
CA THR A 89 16.64 -14.64 27.28
C THR A 89 17.64 -14.07 26.28
N VAL A 90 17.14 -13.55 25.15
CA VAL A 90 17.97 -12.93 24.13
C VAL A 90 17.98 -11.42 24.25
N THR A 91 19.15 -10.83 23.97
CA THR A 91 19.30 -9.38 23.85
C THR A 91 18.98 -8.90 22.44
N PRO A 92 18.50 -7.66 22.28
CA PRO A 92 18.35 -7.04 20.97
C PRO A 92 19.70 -7.01 20.23
N ALA A 93 19.72 -7.55 19.02
CA ALA A 93 20.92 -7.62 18.18
C ALA A 93 20.54 -7.62 16.69
N GLY A 94 21.51 -7.30 15.83
CA GLY A 94 21.44 -7.46 14.39
C GLY A 94 21.67 -8.91 13.97
N LEU A 95 21.56 -9.19 12.67
CA LEU A 95 21.85 -10.51 12.14
C LEU A 95 23.37 -10.73 12.10
N SER A 96 23.87 -11.69 12.87
CA SER A 96 25.30 -12.06 12.92
C SER A 96 25.86 -12.52 11.58
N ALA A 97 25.00 -12.96 10.65
CA ALA A 97 25.38 -13.30 9.27
C ALA A 97 25.90 -12.09 8.46
N VAL A 98 25.57 -10.86 8.87
CA VAL A 98 26.09 -9.63 8.24
C VAL A 98 27.39 -9.24 8.94
N ALA A 99 28.47 -9.94 8.60
CA ALA A 99 29.76 -9.82 9.31
C ALA A 99 30.42 -8.43 9.23
N SER A 100 30.04 -7.58 8.26
CA SER A 100 30.66 -6.25 8.08
C SER A 100 30.18 -5.19 9.07
N VAL A 101 29.11 -5.46 9.83
CA VAL A 101 28.57 -4.56 10.86
C VAL A 101 28.39 -5.35 12.16
N PRO A 102 28.92 -4.89 13.30
CA PRO A 102 28.75 -5.58 14.58
C PRO A 102 27.27 -5.82 14.90
N ALA A 103 26.90 -7.07 15.15
CA ALA A 103 25.52 -7.45 15.45
C ALA A 103 25.11 -7.05 16.88
N GLU A 104 26.06 -6.91 17.81
CA GLU A 104 25.77 -6.56 19.19
C GLU A 104 25.46 -5.06 19.33
N PHE A 105 24.26 -4.75 19.83
CA PHE A 105 23.83 -3.37 20.03
C PHE A 105 24.30 -2.76 21.36
N GLY A 106 24.86 -3.58 22.27
CA GLY A 106 25.19 -3.18 23.63
C GLY A 106 23.97 -2.87 24.48
N LEU A 107 22.82 -3.47 24.17
CA LEU A 107 21.55 -3.27 24.88
C LEU A 107 21.24 -4.47 25.77
N ALA A 108 20.67 -4.18 26.94
CA ALA A 108 20.09 -5.21 27.80
C ALA A 108 18.73 -5.65 27.25
N HIS A 109 18.29 -6.85 27.64
CA HIS A 109 16.94 -7.36 27.34
C HIS A 109 15.82 -6.52 28.00
N THR A 110 16.17 -5.60 28.91
CA THR A 110 15.26 -4.63 29.55
C THR A 110 15.33 -3.23 28.95
N SER A 111 16.27 -2.95 28.04
CA SER A 111 16.43 -1.61 27.43
C SER A 111 15.15 -1.15 26.73
N ASP A 112 14.87 0.14 26.77
CA ASP A 112 13.67 0.76 26.20
C ASP A 112 13.48 0.41 24.70
N GLU A 113 12.22 0.24 24.29
CA GLU A 113 11.86 -0.08 22.90
C GLU A 113 12.38 0.97 21.90
N GLY A 114 12.38 2.25 22.29
CA GLY A 114 12.89 3.35 21.47
C GLY A 114 14.39 3.20 21.16
N ASP A 115 15.19 2.84 22.16
CA ASP A 115 16.62 2.63 21.99
C ASP A 115 16.93 1.40 21.13
N ARG A 116 16.14 0.32 21.28
CA ARG A 116 16.24 -0.87 20.41
C ARG A 116 16.00 -0.52 18.95
N ARG A 117 14.93 0.23 18.67
CA ARG A 117 14.59 0.66 17.30
C ARG A 117 15.67 1.59 16.73
N ARG A 118 16.21 2.50 17.54
CA ARG A 118 17.32 3.37 17.13
C ARG A 118 18.56 2.56 16.77
N LYS A 119 19.03 1.67 17.66
CA LYS A 119 20.21 0.83 17.38
C LYS A 119 20.04 -0.07 16.16
N TYR A 120 18.84 -0.63 15.97
CA TYR A 120 18.53 -1.38 14.76
C TYR A 120 18.55 -0.52 13.50
N ALA A 121 18.03 0.71 13.56
CA ALA A 121 18.11 1.65 12.45
C ALA A 121 19.58 1.99 12.13
N ASP A 122 20.38 2.34 13.13
CA ASP A 122 21.82 2.62 12.98
C ASP A 122 22.54 1.44 12.31
N TRP A 123 22.26 0.21 12.73
CA TRP A 123 22.83 -1.01 12.16
C TRP A 123 22.43 -1.25 10.70
N ILE A 124 21.14 -1.07 10.35
CA ILE A 124 20.66 -1.21 8.96
C ILE A 124 21.28 -0.15 8.05
N THR A 125 21.43 1.07 8.55
CA THR A 125 21.94 2.22 7.78
C THR A 125 23.44 2.43 7.91
N ASP A 126 24.16 1.51 8.55
CA ASP A 126 25.62 1.57 8.64
C ASP A 126 26.21 1.54 7.22
N PRO A 127 27.13 2.45 6.84
CA PRO A 127 27.76 2.46 5.52
C PRO A 127 28.49 1.16 5.16
N ARG A 128 28.90 0.37 6.16
CA ARG A 128 29.53 -0.95 5.98
C ARG A 128 28.51 -2.05 5.72
N HIS A 129 27.22 -1.79 5.89
CA HIS A 129 26.17 -2.75 5.63
C HIS A 129 26.12 -3.08 4.12
N PRO A 130 26.28 -4.35 3.71
CA PRO A 130 26.59 -4.68 2.32
C PRO A 130 25.35 -4.71 1.42
N LEU A 131 24.15 -4.79 2.01
CA LEU A 131 22.89 -4.93 1.29
C LEU A 131 22.10 -3.62 1.21
N THR A 132 21.81 -2.95 2.34
CA THR A 132 20.96 -1.76 2.40
C THR A 132 21.19 -0.74 1.28
N PRO A 133 22.41 -0.21 1.06
CA PRO A 133 22.63 0.78 0.01
C PRO A 133 22.47 0.19 -1.40
N ARG A 134 22.94 -1.05 -1.65
CA ARG A 134 22.78 -1.73 -2.94
C ARG A 134 21.31 -2.00 -3.27
N VAL A 135 20.53 -2.43 -2.28
CA VAL A 135 19.11 -2.74 -2.42
C VAL A 135 18.30 -1.50 -2.76
N ILE A 136 18.54 -0.36 -2.09
CA ILE A 136 17.82 0.88 -2.40
C ILE A 136 18.24 1.45 -3.76
N VAL A 137 19.54 1.44 -4.09
CA VAL A 137 20.02 1.86 -5.42
C VAL A 137 19.38 1.04 -6.52
N ASN A 138 19.36 -0.29 -6.37
CA ASN A 138 18.71 -1.17 -7.33
C ASN A 138 17.19 -0.94 -7.42
N ARG A 139 16.54 -0.62 -6.30
CA ARG A 139 15.10 -0.29 -6.27
C ARG A 139 14.79 0.97 -7.08
N ILE A 140 15.58 2.02 -6.88
CA ILE A 140 15.43 3.28 -7.62
C ILE A 140 15.71 3.05 -9.10
N TRP A 141 16.77 2.30 -9.43
CA TRP A 141 17.07 1.90 -10.80
C TRP A 141 15.90 1.13 -11.44
N HIS A 142 15.37 0.12 -10.75
CA HIS A 142 14.22 -0.66 -11.18
C HIS A 142 13.01 0.20 -11.50
N TYR A 143 12.68 1.20 -10.68
CA TYR A 143 11.51 2.06 -10.94
C TYR A 143 11.66 2.94 -12.17
N HIS A 144 12.89 3.30 -12.54
CA HIS A 144 13.19 4.06 -13.74
C HIS A 144 13.17 3.16 -14.98
N PHE A 145 13.94 2.08 -14.97
CA PHE A 145 14.16 1.22 -16.14
C PHE A 145 13.20 0.04 -16.25
N GLY A 146 12.30 -0.16 -15.29
CA GLY A 146 11.38 -1.31 -15.20
C GLY A 146 12.05 -2.59 -14.68
N LEU A 147 13.35 -2.76 -14.91
CA LEU A 147 14.16 -3.87 -14.44
C LEU A 147 15.35 -3.36 -13.61
N GLY A 148 15.59 -3.97 -12.45
CA GLY A 148 16.74 -3.64 -11.61
C GLY A 148 18.05 -4.16 -12.20
N LEU A 149 19.19 -3.55 -11.84
CA LEU A 149 20.51 -4.13 -12.09
C LEU A 149 20.61 -5.54 -11.52
N VAL A 150 20.03 -5.78 -10.35
CA VAL A 150 19.65 -7.12 -9.85
C VAL A 150 18.16 -7.33 -10.14
N ALA A 151 17.85 -8.35 -10.94
CA ALA A 151 16.48 -8.59 -11.43
C ALA A 151 15.50 -8.97 -10.31
N THR A 152 16.00 -9.44 -9.16
CA THR A 152 15.24 -9.82 -7.95
C THR A 152 15.35 -8.71 -6.90
N PRO A 153 14.44 -7.72 -6.83
CA PRO A 153 14.67 -6.52 -6.02
C PRO A 153 14.74 -6.76 -4.51
N SER A 154 14.18 -7.87 -4.02
CA SER A 154 14.18 -8.25 -2.61
C SER A 154 15.02 -9.49 -2.29
N ASP A 155 15.75 -10.04 -3.27
CA ASP A 155 16.68 -11.16 -3.02
C ASP A 155 18.03 -10.85 -3.68
N PHE A 156 19.00 -10.51 -2.83
CA PHE A 156 20.40 -10.24 -3.18
C PHE A 156 21.32 -11.37 -2.70
N GLY A 157 20.74 -12.46 -2.18
CA GLY A 157 21.48 -13.63 -1.73
C GLY A 157 21.77 -14.60 -2.88
N TYR A 158 22.22 -15.80 -2.54
CA TYR A 158 22.55 -16.86 -3.51
C TYR A 158 21.37 -17.30 -4.40
N ASN A 159 20.14 -17.14 -3.91
CA ASN A 159 18.92 -17.46 -4.68
C ASN A 159 18.45 -16.29 -5.55
N GLY A 160 19.06 -15.11 -5.39
CA GLY A 160 18.81 -13.93 -6.18
C GLY A 160 19.52 -13.98 -7.54
N ALA A 161 19.09 -13.13 -8.47
CA ALA A 161 19.76 -12.96 -9.75
C ALA A 161 21.10 -12.23 -9.57
N ALA A 162 22.10 -12.61 -10.36
CA ALA A 162 23.34 -11.84 -10.44
C ALA A 162 23.08 -10.44 -11.02
N PRO A 163 23.83 -9.41 -10.57
CA PRO A 163 23.74 -8.08 -11.18
C PRO A 163 24.20 -8.13 -12.63
N SER A 164 23.47 -7.47 -13.55
CA SER A 164 23.93 -7.36 -14.94
C SER A 164 25.19 -6.50 -15.07
N HIS A 165 25.30 -5.47 -14.24
CA HIS A 165 26.42 -4.54 -14.21
C HIS A 165 26.85 -4.32 -12.75
N SER A 166 27.69 -5.21 -12.23
CA SER A 166 28.16 -5.17 -10.84
C SER A 166 28.93 -3.88 -10.53
N GLU A 167 29.85 -3.49 -11.40
CA GLU A 167 30.66 -2.28 -11.23
C GLU A 167 29.80 -1.01 -11.20
N LEU A 168 28.76 -0.94 -12.03
CA LEU A 168 27.81 0.17 -12.03
C LEU A 168 27.00 0.23 -10.73
N LEU A 169 26.52 -0.93 -10.25
CA LEU A 169 25.79 -1.02 -8.98
C LEU A 169 26.67 -0.56 -7.82
N ASP A 170 27.92 -1.02 -7.78
CA ASP A 170 28.88 -0.65 -6.74
C ASP A 170 29.24 0.84 -6.82
N TRP A 171 29.47 1.38 -8.02
CA TRP A 171 29.73 2.80 -8.22
C TRP A 171 28.55 3.69 -7.78
N LEU A 172 27.32 3.34 -8.17
CA LEU A 172 26.12 4.06 -7.74
C LEU A 172 25.92 3.99 -6.22
N THR A 173 26.21 2.83 -5.62
CA THR A 173 26.14 2.61 -4.17
C THR A 173 27.14 3.48 -3.42
N THR A 174 28.41 3.48 -3.84
CA THR A 174 29.44 4.34 -3.24
C THR A 174 29.05 5.82 -3.34
N ARG A 175 28.60 6.28 -4.53
CA ARG A 175 28.15 7.67 -4.70
C ARG A 175 26.95 8.02 -3.83
N PHE A 176 25.99 7.10 -3.71
CA PHE A 176 24.82 7.29 -2.86
C PHE A 176 25.20 7.46 -1.38
N LEU A 177 26.20 6.73 -0.90
CA LEU A 177 26.74 6.90 0.46
C LEU A 177 27.50 8.22 0.62
N GLU A 178 28.38 8.56 -0.33
CA GLU A 178 29.15 9.83 -0.32
C GLU A 178 28.24 11.07 -0.36
N GLU A 179 27.10 10.98 -1.04
CA GLU A 179 26.09 12.04 -1.13
C GLU A 179 25.11 12.05 0.07
N GLY A 180 25.42 11.30 1.13
CA GLY A 180 24.64 11.31 2.37
C GLY A 180 23.26 10.68 2.23
N TRP A 181 23.14 9.59 1.47
CA TRP A 181 21.87 8.87 1.25
C TRP A 181 20.78 9.69 0.54
N SER A 182 21.18 10.71 -0.22
CA SER A 182 20.24 11.58 -0.93
C SER A 182 19.58 10.88 -2.11
N LEU A 183 18.33 10.43 -1.93
CA LEU A 183 17.54 9.85 -3.03
C LEU A 183 17.43 10.84 -4.21
N LYS A 184 17.30 12.14 -3.94
CA LYS A 184 17.20 13.17 -4.98
C LYS A 184 18.48 13.25 -5.84
N ALA A 185 19.65 13.13 -5.22
CA ALA A 185 20.92 13.12 -5.95
C ALA A 185 21.06 11.85 -6.81
N LEU A 186 20.69 10.69 -6.26
CA LEU A 186 20.64 9.42 -7.00
C LEU A 186 19.69 9.50 -8.20
N HIS A 187 18.46 10.00 -8.01
CA HIS A 187 17.52 10.24 -9.11
C HIS A 187 18.13 11.13 -10.18
N ARG A 188 18.69 12.28 -9.80
CA ARG A 188 19.33 13.22 -10.74
C ARG A 188 20.44 12.55 -11.53
N ARG A 189 21.30 11.77 -10.87
CA ARG A 189 22.42 11.06 -11.49
C ARG A 189 21.95 10.05 -12.54
N ILE A 190 20.90 9.28 -12.24
CA ILE A 190 20.31 8.34 -13.20
C ILE A 190 19.67 9.09 -14.37
N LEU A 191 18.83 10.09 -14.10
CA LEU A 191 18.07 10.82 -15.13
C LEU A 191 18.94 11.70 -16.05
N LEU A 192 20.14 12.09 -15.60
CA LEU A 192 21.12 12.82 -16.39
C LEU A 192 22.15 11.91 -17.07
N SER A 193 22.04 10.59 -16.92
CA SER A 193 22.96 9.66 -17.57
C SER A 193 22.66 9.53 -19.06
N ALA A 194 23.70 9.25 -19.86
CA ALA A 194 23.54 8.93 -21.27
C ALA A 194 22.60 7.73 -21.47
N THR A 195 22.62 6.75 -20.56
CA THR A 195 21.75 5.57 -20.57
C THR A 195 20.27 5.91 -20.43
N TRP A 196 19.90 6.85 -19.55
CA TRP A 196 18.51 7.27 -19.41
C TRP A 196 18.03 8.10 -20.61
N GLN A 197 18.92 8.89 -21.20
CA GLN A 197 18.61 9.80 -22.31
C GLN A 197 18.65 9.13 -23.69
N GLN A 198 18.83 7.80 -23.75
CA GLN A 198 18.78 7.07 -25.02
C GLN A 198 17.39 7.13 -25.65
N SER A 199 17.32 7.00 -26.98
CA SER A 199 16.06 6.84 -27.69
C SER A 199 15.40 5.50 -27.38
N ALA A 200 14.06 5.42 -27.47
CA ALA A 200 13.31 4.16 -27.43
C ALA A 200 13.27 3.43 -28.78
N THR A 201 13.91 3.97 -29.82
CA THR A 201 13.92 3.41 -31.19
C THR A 201 14.33 1.95 -31.19
N PHE A 202 13.51 1.11 -31.81
CA PHE A 202 13.80 -0.31 -31.96
C PHE A 202 14.87 -0.55 -33.02
N ASN A 203 15.83 -1.43 -32.71
CA ASN A 203 16.82 -1.92 -33.65
C ASN A 203 16.80 -3.45 -33.64
N ALA A 204 16.52 -4.06 -34.80
CA ALA A 204 16.39 -5.51 -34.91
C ALA A 204 17.69 -6.25 -34.55
N ASN A 205 18.86 -5.72 -34.92
CA ASN A 205 20.14 -6.37 -34.66
C ASN A 205 20.44 -6.45 -33.15
N PHE A 206 20.17 -5.37 -32.41
CA PHE A 206 20.34 -5.36 -30.96
C PHE A 206 19.29 -6.22 -30.25
N ALA A 207 18.05 -6.24 -30.76
CA ALA A 207 17.00 -7.09 -30.21
C ALA A 207 17.29 -8.60 -30.37
N THR A 208 18.01 -9.00 -31.41
CA THR A 208 18.47 -10.39 -31.57
C THR A 208 19.52 -10.78 -30.51
N LEU A 209 20.37 -9.83 -30.11
CA LEU A 209 21.42 -10.07 -29.10
C LEU A 209 20.88 -9.97 -27.67
N ASP A 210 20.00 -9.01 -27.41
CA ASP A 210 19.46 -8.69 -26.08
C ASP A 210 18.01 -8.21 -26.20
N ALA A 211 17.09 -9.17 -26.34
CA ALA A 211 15.66 -8.90 -26.46
C ALA A 211 15.08 -8.24 -25.21
N ASP A 212 15.60 -8.60 -24.02
CA ASP A 212 15.15 -8.09 -22.72
C ASP A 212 15.71 -6.69 -22.40
N ASN A 213 16.54 -6.13 -23.28
CA ASN A 213 17.23 -4.85 -23.09
C ASN A 213 18.02 -4.80 -21.76
N ARG A 214 18.61 -5.94 -21.38
CA ARG A 214 19.40 -6.11 -20.16
C ARG A 214 20.70 -5.30 -20.18
N LEU A 215 21.26 -5.09 -21.36
CA LEU A 215 22.46 -4.30 -21.66
C LEU A 215 22.13 -2.81 -21.93
N LEU A 216 20.84 -2.44 -21.87
CA LEU A 216 20.38 -1.04 -21.91
C LEU A 216 20.82 -0.32 -23.19
N TRP A 217 20.55 -0.96 -24.34
CA TRP A 217 20.86 -0.42 -25.67
C TRP A 217 19.79 0.56 -26.19
N ARG A 218 18.66 0.67 -25.48
CA ARG A 218 17.63 1.69 -25.70
C ARG A 218 16.88 2.04 -24.41
N PHE A 219 16.09 3.11 -24.45
CA PHE A 219 15.04 3.32 -23.46
C PHE A 219 13.93 2.28 -23.67
N ALA A 220 13.56 1.56 -22.60
CA ALA A 220 12.47 0.57 -22.67
C ALA A 220 11.12 1.28 -22.43
N PRO A 221 10.16 1.21 -23.37
CA PRO A 221 8.82 1.74 -23.13
C PRO A 221 8.22 1.13 -21.86
N ARG A 222 7.71 1.99 -20.97
CA ARG A 222 7.22 1.56 -19.66
C ARG A 222 5.73 1.80 -19.57
N ARG A 223 4.97 0.74 -19.29
CA ARG A 223 3.55 0.87 -18.99
C ARG A 223 3.33 1.64 -17.67
N LEU A 224 2.33 2.50 -17.65
CA LEU A 224 1.90 3.21 -16.45
C LEU A 224 1.29 2.22 -15.45
N GLN A 225 1.55 2.46 -14.16
CA GLN A 225 0.93 1.70 -13.08
C GLN A 225 -0.54 2.11 -12.93
N ALA A 226 -1.39 1.23 -12.41
CA ALA A 226 -2.82 1.47 -12.22
C ALA A 226 -3.15 2.85 -11.60
N GLU A 227 -2.47 3.20 -10.51
CA GLU A 227 -2.65 4.46 -9.81
C GLU A 227 -2.26 5.66 -10.68
N THR A 228 -1.22 5.50 -11.51
CA THR A 228 -0.75 6.53 -12.44
C THR A 228 -1.71 6.70 -13.62
N VAL A 229 -2.29 5.62 -14.13
CA VAL A 229 -3.33 5.68 -15.18
C VAL A 229 -4.53 6.48 -14.68
N ARG A 230 -5.03 6.16 -13.48
CA ARG A 230 -6.14 6.89 -12.85
C ARG A 230 -5.80 8.36 -12.63
N ASP A 231 -4.63 8.67 -12.07
CA ASP A 231 -4.19 10.04 -11.82
C ASP A 231 -3.96 10.82 -13.14
N ALA A 232 -3.47 10.15 -14.20
CA ALA A 232 -3.31 10.74 -15.52
C ALA A 232 -4.67 11.12 -16.13
N MET A 233 -5.68 10.24 -16.03
CA MET A 233 -7.04 10.55 -16.49
C MET A 233 -7.62 11.78 -15.78
N LEU A 234 -7.45 11.89 -14.46
CA LEU A 234 -7.84 13.09 -13.69
C LEU A 234 -7.04 14.33 -14.11
N ALA A 235 -5.75 14.19 -14.41
CA ALA A 235 -4.90 15.31 -14.79
C ALA A 235 -5.30 15.89 -16.15
N VAL A 236 -5.50 15.02 -17.16
CA VAL A 236 -5.86 15.43 -18.51
C VAL A 236 -7.29 16.01 -18.53
N SER A 237 -8.23 15.41 -17.80
CA SER A 237 -9.60 15.93 -17.66
C SER A 237 -9.67 17.24 -16.88
N GLY A 238 -8.64 17.55 -16.08
CA GLY A 238 -8.55 18.78 -15.28
C GLY A 238 -9.22 18.71 -13.92
N GLU A 239 -9.57 17.50 -13.50
CA GLU A 239 -10.24 17.24 -12.23
C GLU A 239 -9.25 16.96 -11.09
N LEU A 240 -7.99 16.61 -11.38
CA LEU A 240 -7.01 16.23 -10.37
C LEU A 240 -6.82 17.32 -9.30
N ASP A 241 -7.04 16.97 -8.03
CA ASP A 241 -6.65 17.80 -6.88
C ASP A 241 -5.17 17.55 -6.54
N PRO A 242 -4.27 18.55 -6.76
CA PRO A 242 -2.84 18.40 -6.53
C PRO A 242 -2.43 18.60 -5.07
N LYS A 243 -3.37 18.87 -4.15
CA LYS A 243 -3.06 19.21 -2.74
C LYS A 243 -2.30 18.08 -2.05
N ILE A 244 -1.09 18.43 -1.59
CA ILE A 244 -0.20 17.53 -0.86
C ILE A 244 -0.58 17.49 0.63
N GLY A 245 -0.56 16.29 1.21
CA GLY A 245 -0.88 16.03 2.61
C GLY A 245 -2.37 16.05 2.90
N GLY A 246 -2.74 16.07 4.18
CA GLY A 246 -4.13 15.99 4.62
C GLY A 246 -4.69 14.56 4.66
N PRO A 247 -5.98 14.41 5.02
CA PRO A 247 -6.60 13.11 5.19
C PRO A 247 -6.76 12.37 3.85
N SER A 248 -6.72 11.05 3.92
CA SER A 248 -7.08 10.17 2.81
C SER A 248 -8.59 10.24 2.53
N PHE A 249 -8.99 10.00 1.29
CA PHE A 249 -10.40 9.79 0.95
C PHE A 249 -10.76 8.30 1.09
N GLN A 250 -12.00 8.03 1.47
CA GLN A 250 -12.48 6.67 1.75
C GLN A 250 -13.45 6.22 0.65
N PRO A 251 -13.02 5.42 -0.34
CA PRO A 251 -13.87 4.98 -1.46
C PRO A 251 -14.75 3.78 -1.09
N PHE A 252 -15.23 3.72 0.16
CA PHE A 252 -16.05 2.62 0.64
C PHE A 252 -16.90 3.02 1.85
N THR A 253 -18.04 2.36 2.02
CA THR A 253 -18.80 2.34 3.27
C THR A 253 -18.43 1.13 4.11
N ILE A 254 -18.66 1.26 5.42
CA ILE A 254 -18.37 0.21 6.40
C ILE A 254 -19.69 -0.20 7.05
N THR A 255 -20.05 -1.47 6.91
CA THR A 255 -21.16 -2.07 7.63
C THR A 255 -20.60 -2.95 8.75
N ARG A 256 -20.99 -2.67 9.99
CA ARG A 256 -20.52 -3.42 11.17
C ARG A 256 -21.63 -4.34 11.68
N PHE A 257 -21.35 -5.64 11.65
CA PHE A 257 -22.11 -6.65 12.40
C PHE A 257 -21.16 -7.27 13.44
N ASN A 258 -20.90 -8.57 13.36
CA ASN A 258 -19.85 -9.24 14.15
C ASN A 258 -18.44 -8.97 13.60
N THR A 259 -18.35 -8.59 12.32
CA THR A 259 -17.12 -8.20 11.61
C THR A 259 -17.37 -6.92 10.81
N TYR A 260 -16.30 -6.38 10.21
CA TYR A 260 -16.37 -5.22 9.31
C TYR A 260 -16.51 -5.68 7.87
N PHE A 261 -17.58 -5.22 7.20
CA PHE A 261 -17.79 -5.38 5.77
C PHE A 261 -17.54 -4.06 5.06
N TYR A 262 -16.79 -4.10 3.98
CA TYR A 262 -16.41 -2.93 3.19
C TYR A 262 -17.11 -3.00 1.83
N HIS A 263 -17.89 -1.97 1.51
CA HIS A 263 -18.57 -1.86 0.23
C HIS A 263 -17.96 -0.71 -0.56
N LEU A 264 -17.33 -1.01 -1.69
CA LEU A 264 -16.71 0.00 -2.55
C LEU A 264 -17.78 0.93 -3.12
N ILE A 265 -17.41 2.20 -3.21
CA ILE A 265 -18.27 3.26 -3.75
C ILE A 265 -17.52 3.92 -4.89
N ASP A 266 -18.23 4.10 -5.99
CA ASP A 266 -17.84 5.00 -7.06
C ASP A 266 -18.65 6.29 -6.95
N ASP A 267 -17.97 7.44 -6.89
CA ASP A 267 -18.57 8.76 -6.68
C ASP A 267 -17.77 9.83 -7.47
N ASP A 268 -18.34 11.02 -7.65
CA ASP A 268 -17.70 12.19 -8.30
C ASP A 268 -17.51 13.37 -7.33
N LYS A 269 -17.54 13.11 -6.03
CA LYS A 269 -17.23 14.12 -5.01
C LYS A 269 -15.80 14.65 -5.15
N PRO A 270 -15.52 15.91 -4.80
CA PRO A 270 -14.18 16.49 -4.89
C PRO A 270 -13.07 15.68 -4.21
N GLU A 271 -13.38 15.01 -3.10
CA GLU A 271 -12.43 14.13 -2.38
C GLU A 271 -11.94 12.93 -3.20
N PHE A 272 -12.76 12.42 -4.14
CA PHE A 272 -12.38 11.34 -5.04
C PHE A 272 -11.44 11.82 -6.14
N ARG A 273 -11.26 13.13 -6.32
CA ARG A 273 -10.37 13.68 -7.36
C ARG A 273 -8.93 13.85 -6.89
N ARG A 274 -8.65 13.47 -5.64
CA ARG A 274 -7.29 13.44 -5.09
C ARG A 274 -6.44 12.40 -5.79
N ARG A 275 -5.13 12.64 -5.78
CA ARG A 275 -4.11 11.67 -6.21
C ARG A 275 -4.35 10.32 -5.52
N THR A 276 -4.19 9.24 -6.26
CA THR A 276 -4.49 7.87 -5.81
C THR A 276 -3.63 7.46 -4.61
N ILE A 277 -2.47 8.10 -4.38
CA ILE A 277 -1.67 7.91 -3.17
C ILE A 277 -2.39 8.30 -1.86
N TYR A 278 -3.44 9.12 -1.94
CA TYR A 278 -4.29 9.51 -0.81
C TYR A 278 -5.55 8.65 -0.70
N ARG A 279 -5.69 7.60 -1.51
CA ARG A 279 -6.79 6.63 -1.41
C ARG A 279 -6.58 5.75 -0.19
N MET A 280 -7.61 5.60 0.65
CA MET A 280 -7.57 4.61 1.72
C MET A 280 -7.75 3.20 1.15
N ASN A 281 -6.82 2.30 1.48
CA ASN A 281 -6.89 0.90 1.07
C ASN A 281 -7.45 0.03 2.20
N VAL A 282 -8.24 -0.97 1.83
CA VAL A 282 -8.70 -2.03 2.73
C VAL A 282 -7.87 -3.27 2.42
N ASN A 283 -7.26 -3.90 3.43
CA ASN A 283 -6.36 -5.04 3.20
C ASN A 283 -7.01 -6.20 2.42
N THR A 284 -8.31 -6.41 2.59
CA THR A 284 -9.10 -7.45 1.91
C THR A 284 -9.84 -6.95 0.67
N GLY A 285 -9.87 -5.64 0.42
CA GLY A 285 -10.62 -5.02 -0.65
C GLY A 285 -9.73 -4.62 -1.82
N ARG A 286 -10.24 -4.75 -3.04
CA ARG A 286 -9.55 -4.30 -4.25
C ARG A 286 -10.48 -3.41 -5.07
N ASP A 287 -9.91 -2.35 -5.62
CA ASP A 287 -10.61 -1.48 -6.55
C ASP A 287 -10.73 -2.20 -7.90
N PRO A 288 -11.92 -2.37 -8.49
CA PRO A 288 -12.07 -3.14 -9.73
C PRO A 288 -11.22 -2.60 -10.88
N LEU A 289 -11.18 -1.27 -11.04
CA LEU A 289 -10.38 -0.63 -12.09
C LEU A 289 -8.89 -0.80 -11.83
N LEU A 290 -8.43 -0.56 -10.59
CA LEU A 290 -7.01 -0.68 -10.29
C LEU A 290 -6.54 -2.15 -10.34
N ASP A 291 -7.35 -3.10 -9.85
CA ASP A 291 -7.03 -4.54 -9.87
C ASP A 291 -6.95 -5.06 -11.31
N ALA A 292 -7.86 -4.63 -12.19
CA ALA A 292 -7.78 -4.93 -13.61
C ALA A 292 -6.42 -4.46 -14.19
N LEU A 293 -5.93 -3.29 -13.80
CA LEU A 293 -4.66 -2.69 -14.22
C LEU A 293 -3.42 -3.18 -13.42
N ASP A 294 -3.47 -4.40 -12.87
CA ASP A 294 -2.38 -5.04 -12.13
C ASP A 294 -1.95 -4.31 -10.83
N CYS A 295 -2.85 -3.54 -10.20
CA CYS A 295 -2.56 -2.94 -8.90
C CYS A 295 -2.30 -4.03 -7.85
N PRO A 296 -1.17 -3.96 -7.11
CA PRO A 296 -0.86 -4.96 -6.11
C PRO A 296 -1.92 -5.06 -5.02
N ALA A 297 -2.23 -6.29 -4.58
CA ALA A 297 -3.11 -6.50 -3.46
C ALA A 297 -2.51 -5.87 -2.19
N PRO A 298 -3.28 -5.08 -1.40
CA PRO A 298 -2.72 -4.40 -0.23
C PRO A 298 -2.22 -5.34 0.88
N SER A 299 -2.63 -6.60 0.86
CA SER A 299 -2.23 -7.63 1.82
C SER A 299 -0.90 -8.33 1.53
N VAL A 300 -0.27 -8.09 0.36
CA VAL A 300 0.93 -8.81 -0.05
C VAL A 300 2.10 -7.87 -0.35
N THR A 301 3.31 -8.31 0.01
CA THR A 301 4.53 -7.60 -0.36
C THR A 301 4.78 -7.77 -1.85
N THR A 302 4.98 -6.65 -2.56
CA THR A 302 5.15 -6.65 -4.03
C THR A 302 6.44 -5.94 -4.41
N PRO A 303 7.58 -6.67 -4.46
CA PRO A 303 8.89 -6.07 -4.70
C PRO A 303 9.10 -5.60 -6.14
N ALA A 304 8.40 -6.24 -7.09
CA ALA A 304 8.31 -5.85 -8.49
C ALA A 304 6.84 -5.92 -8.91
N ARG A 305 6.34 -4.86 -9.55
CA ARG A 305 4.94 -4.82 -10.02
C ARG A 305 4.86 -5.47 -11.40
N ARG A 306 3.82 -6.28 -11.61
CA ARG A 306 3.54 -6.87 -12.92
C ARG A 306 2.95 -5.79 -13.82
N ALA A 307 3.24 -5.88 -15.10
CA ALA A 307 2.61 -5.08 -16.14
C ALA A 307 2.19 -6.03 -17.25
N THR A 308 0.88 -6.30 -17.31
CA THR A 308 0.31 -7.15 -18.36
C THR A 308 -0.40 -6.28 -19.40
N THR A 309 -0.64 -6.85 -20.57
CA THR A 309 -1.52 -6.27 -21.59
C THR A 309 -2.54 -7.33 -21.94
N THR A 310 -3.75 -7.19 -21.41
CA THR A 310 -4.81 -8.18 -21.59
C THR A 310 -6.07 -7.55 -22.19
N PRO A 311 -6.87 -8.33 -22.94
CA PRO A 311 -8.19 -7.86 -23.40
C PRO A 311 -9.10 -7.44 -22.24
N LEU A 312 -8.98 -8.08 -21.07
CA LEU A 312 -9.76 -7.72 -19.88
C LEU A 312 -9.45 -6.31 -19.38
N GLN A 313 -8.19 -5.88 -19.44
CA GLN A 313 -7.80 -4.51 -19.11
C GLN A 313 -8.40 -3.49 -20.06
N ALA A 314 -8.36 -3.78 -21.36
CA ALA A 314 -8.98 -2.92 -22.36
C ALA A 314 -10.50 -2.84 -22.13
N LEU A 315 -11.16 -3.98 -21.88
CA LEU A 315 -12.59 -4.03 -21.61
C LEU A 315 -12.96 -3.27 -20.32
N ALA A 316 -12.14 -3.39 -19.26
CA ALA A 316 -12.33 -2.65 -18.02
C ALA A 316 -12.27 -1.14 -18.28
N LEU A 317 -11.23 -0.65 -18.97
CA LEU A 317 -11.11 0.77 -19.31
C LEU A 317 -12.28 1.27 -20.17
N MET A 318 -12.74 0.45 -21.13
CA MET A 318 -13.82 0.82 -22.05
C MET A 318 -15.17 1.01 -21.34
N ASN A 319 -15.44 0.21 -20.30
CA ASN A 319 -16.75 0.13 -19.65
C ASN A 319 -16.80 0.74 -18.24
N ASP A 320 -15.66 1.08 -17.66
CA ASP A 320 -15.61 1.61 -16.31
C ASP A 320 -16.24 3.01 -16.23
N ALA A 321 -17.12 3.20 -15.24
CA ALA A 321 -17.89 4.42 -15.07
C ALA A 321 -16.99 5.64 -14.80
N PHE A 322 -15.86 5.47 -14.10
CA PHE A 322 -14.90 6.54 -13.89
C PHE A 322 -14.25 6.96 -15.21
N VAL A 323 -13.85 6.01 -16.06
CA VAL A 323 -13.25 6.34 -17.37
C VAL A 323 -14.22 7.09 -18.27
N LEU A 324 -15.48 6.64 -18.33
CA LEU A 324 -16.54 7.33 -19.08
C LEU A 324 -16.80 8.76 -18.57
N ARG A 325 -16.77 8.96 -17.25
CA ARG A 325 -16.86 10.31 -16.66
C ARG A 325 -15.64 11.16 -17.02
N GLN A 326 -14.42 10.62 -16.95
CA GLN A 326 -13.22 11.40 -17.28
C GLN A 326 -13.17 11.77 -18.77
N ALA A 327 -13.64 10.91 -19.67
CA ALA A 327 -13.75 11.24 -21.10
C ALA A 327 -14.72 12.42 -21.34
N ASP A 328 -15.85 12.44 -20.64
CA ASP A 328 -16.83 13.54 -20.73
C ASP A 328 -16.29 14.86 -20.16
N LYS A 329 -15.58 14.80 -19.01
CA LYS A 329 -14.92 15.97 -18.42
C LYS A 329 -13.80 16.51 -19.31
N LEU A 330 -13.00 15.64 -19.93
CA LEU A 330 -11.96 16.02 -20.89
C LEU A 330 -12.57 16.72 -22.12
N ALA A 331 -13.63 16.16 -22.71
CA ALA A 331 -14.32 16.80 -23.83
C ALA A 331 -14.90 18.17 -23.43
N SER A 332 -15.51 18.26 -22.25
CA SER A 332 -16.02 19.52 -21.70
C SER A 332 -14.93 20.56 -21.49
N ARG A 333 -13.74 20.13 -21.05
CA ARG A 333 -12.57 21.01 -20.88
C ARG A 333 -12.06 21.54 -22.22
N ILE A 334 -11.99 20.70 -23.25
CA ILE A 334 -11.54 21.10 -24.58
C ILE A 334 -12.52 22.11 -25.21
N ARG A 335 -13.83 21.84 -25.13
CA ARG A 335 -14.88 22.75 -25.61
C ARG A 335 -14.86 24.14 -24.96
N LYS A 336 -14.40 24.22 -23.70
CA LYS A 336 -14.28 25.51 -23.00
C LYS A 336 -13.05 26.30 -23.43
N ALA A 337 -12.00 25.61 -23.88
CA ALA A 337 -10.74 26.25 -24.27
C ALA A 337 -10.85 26.90 -25.65
N ASP A 338 -11.49 26.23 -26.61
CA ASP A 338 -11.56 26.68 -28.01
C ASP A 338 -12.96 26.49 -28.61
N LYS A 339 -13.31 27.33 -29.59
CA LYS A 339 -14.62 27.30 -30.27
C LYS A 339 -14.63 26.50 -31.57
N GLU A 340 -13.47 26.20 -32.15
CA GLU A 340 -13.37 25.54 -33.47
C GLU A 340 -13.08 24.03 -33.37
N PRO A 341 -13.65 23.19 -34.26
CA PRO A 341 -13.51 21.73 -34.18
C PRO A 341 -12.10 21.19 -34.45
N GLN A 342 -11.34 21.81 -35.37
CA GLN A 342 -10.01 21.31 -35.73
C GLN A 342 -8.99 21.49 -34.59
N PRO A 343 -8.94 22.65 -33.90
CA PRO A 343 -8.18 22.80 -32.66
C PRO A 343 -8.57 21.79 -31.56
N HIS A 344 -9.81 21.29 -31.53
CA HIS A 344 -10.23 20.30 -30.52
C HIS A 344 -9.49 18.97 -30.66
N VAL A 345 -9.24 18.51 -31.89
CA VAL A 345 -8.50 17.27 -32.16
C VAL A 345 -7.05 17.43 -31.69
N GLU A 346 -6.39 18.51 -32.09
CA GLU A 346 -4.99 18.77 -31.68
C GLU A 346 -4.86 18.90 -30.17
N GLN A 347 -5.79 19.61 -29.52
CA GLN A 347 -5.82 19.73 -28.06
C GLN A 347 -6.05 18.37 -27.37
N ALA A 348 -6.89 17.50 -27.93
CA ALA A 348 -7.11 16.16 -27.40
C ALA A 348 -5.82 15.32 -27.42
N TRP A 349 -5.09 15.34 -28.53
CA TRP A 349 -3.80 14.65 -28.69
C TRP A 349 -2.72 15.23 -27.77
N LEU A 350 -2.57 16.56 -27.73
CA LEU A 350 -1.56 17.20 -26.88
C LEU A 350 -1.80 16.92 -25.40
N ARG A 351 -3.06 16.91 -24.95
CA ARG A 351 -3.39 16.66 -23.53
C ARG A 351 -3.20 15.20 -23.14
N THR A 352 -3.55 14.26 -24.02
CA THR A 352 -3.52 12.83 -23.70
C THR A 352 -2.19 12.17 -24.05
N LEU A 353 -1.66 12.43 -25.24
CA LEU A 353 -0.47 11.77 -25.80
C LEU A 353 0.77 12.68 -25.81
N GLY A 354 0.64 13.98 -25.53
CA GLY A 354 1.78 14.90 -25.43
C GLY A 354 2.45 15.25 -26.77
N ARG A 355 1.80 14.97 -27.90
CA ARG A 355 2.27 15.26 -29.27
C ARG A 355 1.12 15.72 -30.14
N SER A 356 1.42 16.27 -31.31
CA SER A 356 0.41 16.53 -32.35
C SER A 356 -0.02 15.23 -33.06
N PRO A 357 -1.26 15.17 -33.56
CA PRO A 357 -1.69 14.06 -34.41
C PRO A 357 -0.91 14.05 -35.73
N THR A 358 -0.69 12.86 -36.28
CA THR A 358 -0.25 12.69 -37.67
C THR A 358 -1.39 13.03 -38.64
N HIS A 359 -1.08 13.19 -39.92
CA HIS A 359 -2.09 13.52 -40.94
C HIS A 359 -3.20 12.46 -41.01
N ASP A 360 -2.84 11.17 -40.94
CA ASP A 360 -3.80 10.07 -40.96
C ASP A 360 -4.67 10.02 -39.70
N GLU A 361 -4.07 10.23 -38.52
CA GLU A 361 -4.81 10.31 -37.24
C GLU A 361 -5.79 11.48 -37.22
N LEU A 362 -5.39 12.63 -37.79
CA LEU A 362 -6.24 13.81 -37.89
C LEU A 362 -7.44 13.56 -38.80
N ASN A 363 -7.22 12.95 -39.98
CA ASN A 363 -8.29 12.61 -40.91
C ASN A 363 -9.28 11.61 -40.29
N GLN A 364 -8.79 10.58 -39.58
CA GLN A 364 -9.65 9.62 -38.87
C GLN A 364 -10.43 10.28 -37.73
N ALA A 365 -9.80 11.17 -36.96
CA ALA A 365 -10.46 11.89 -35.88
C ALA A 365 -11.56 12.81 -36.41
N GLN A 366 -11.34 13.48 -37.54
CA GLN A 366 -12.36 14.32 -38.18
C GLN A 366 -13.56 13.48 -38.65
N SER A 367 -13.32 12.35 -39.31
CA SER A 367 -14.39 11.43 -39.72
C SER A 367 -15.19 10.88 -38.52
N LEU A 368 -14.51 10.61 -37.39
CA LEU A 368 -15.19 10.22 -36.14
C LEU A 368 -16.06 11.36 -35.59
N LEU A 369 -15.61 12.61 -35.65
CA LEU A 369 -16.38 13.76 -35.17
C LEU A 369 -17.61 14.08 -36.05
N GLU A 370 -17.63 13.66 -37.31
CA GLU A 370 -18.81 13.77 -38.18
C GLU A 370 -19.90 12.76 -37.81
N THR A 371 -19.51 11.58 -37.31
CA THR A 371 -20.41 10.45 -37.01
C THR A 371 -20.75 10.32 -35.53
N ALA A 372 -19.89 10.82 -34.65
CA ALA A 372 -19.98 10.73 -33.20
C ALA A 372 -19.65 12.09 -32.57
N ASP A 373 -19.11 12.10 -31.34
CA ASP A 373 -18.84 13.31 -30.59
C ASP A 373 -17.42 13.37 -30.00
N LEU A 374 -17.04 14.55 -29.51
CA LEU A 374 -15.74 14.78 -28.89
C LEU A 374 -15.51 13.89 -27.66
N LYS A 375 -16.56 13.50 -26.93
CA LYS A 375 -16.46 12.56 -25.81
C LYS A 375 -15.98 11.20 -26.29
N THR A 376 -16.52 10.71 -27.41
CA THR A 376 -16.10 9.45 -28.03
C THR A 376 -14.62 9.52 -28.43
N LEU A 377 -14.18 10.62 -29.04
CA LEU A 377 -12.77 10.83 -29.36
C LEU A 377 -11.87 10.79 -28.10
N CYS A 378 -12.27 11.51 -27.05
CA CYS A 378 -11.55 11.50 -25.77
C CYS A 378 -11.51 10.10 -25.16
N TRP A 379 -12.62 9.36 -25.22
CA TRP A 379 -12.69 7.97 -24.75
C TRP A 379 -11.74 7.05 -25.52
N VAL A 380 -11.66 7.17 -26.86
CA VAL A 380 -10.68 6.41 -27.68
C VAL A 380 -9.25 6.70 -27.25
N LEU A 381 -8.90 7.97 -27.04
CA LEU A 381 -7.56 8.38 -26.64
C LEU A 381 -7.18 7.85 -25.25
N LEU A 382 -8.09 7.94 -24.27
CA LEU A 382 -7.87 7.39 -22.93
C LEU A 382 -7.74 5.86 -22.91
N ASN A 383 -8.33 5.16 -23.89
CA ASN A 383 -8.23 3.72 -24.08
C ASN A 383 -7.08 3.30 -25.01
N SER A 384 -6.33 4.25 -25.55
CA SER A 384 -5.23 3.95 -26.48
C SER A 384 -4.05 3.31 -25.73
N SER A 385 -3.32 2.43 -26.42
CA SER A 385 -2.09 1.86 -25.87
C SER A 385 -1.03 2.93 -25.61
N GLU A 386 -1.01 4.01 -26.40
CA GLU A 386 -0.05 5.10 -26.23
C GLU A 386 -0.29 5.88 -24.93
N PHE A 387 -1.55 6.12 -24.55
CA PHE A 387 -1.88 6.76 -23.26
C PHE A 387 -1.37 5.95 -22.06
N LEU A 388 -1.28 4.63 -22.19
CA LEU A 388 -0.86 3.74 -21.11
C LEU A 388 0.66 3.54 -21.04
N HIS A 389 1.47 4.12 -21.93
CA HIS A 389 2.92 3.90 -21.97
C HIS A 389 3.71 5.22 -21.98
N LEU A 390 4.84 5.21 -21.27
CA LEU A 390 5.90 6.20 -21.42
C LEU A 390 6.90 5.70 -22.46
N ARG A 391 7.30 6.56 -23.39
CA ARG A 391 8.22 6.27 -24.48
C ARG A 391 9.40 7.22 -24.46
#